data_AF-A0A6C0LC47-F1
#
_entry.id   AF-A0A6C0LC47-F1
#
_cell.length_a   1.000
_cell.length_b   1.000
_cell.length_c   1.000
_cell.angle_alpha   90.00
_cell.angle_beta   90.00
_cell.angle_gamma   90.00
#
_symmetry.space_group_name_H-M   'P 1'
#
loop_
_entity.id
_entity.type
_entity.pdbx_description
1 polymer ?
#
loop_
_entity_poly.entity_id
_entity_poly.type
_entity_poly.pdbx_seq_one_letter_code
_entity_poly.pdbx_strand_id
1 'polypeptide(L)'
;MAHLFTNHDKYHIHKTLGLLAFCNFILRFYYAIAYGTSFPSFESKVFSCSCVLVHALLPIASLTIPLPEKRNFSGPMIWKEFQLHSILFSCRHVLFTIITLLELWPTQSRAFYRDTGDAGWTKGEKGIAIMLESVIKYLMIIGVIKVAAVITEKYGDKEVRTTNAMPYPGYLTEYEKTQIKCEYAKKQFGATIFAVFSGELASSLNFAPLYAIQSAPFMMTLIRKGKCETVHYHRVYSATLLYPKYLYHIILRGFYSQFADFVICYLYIFSYTTRIKYNWNNIKMWAIVVPAVVLVLNVIPDIEKRIIVDNTITSFLRYFCSIYSVYKEIMRDYYTYKPLTR
;
A
#
# COMPACT_ATOMS: atom_id res chain seq x y z
N MET A 1 34.20 5.76 6.12
CA MET A 1 32.86 5.18 5.86
C MET A 1 31.91 5.58 6.98
N ALA A 2 30.74 6.14 6.69
CA ALA A 2 29.77 6.50 7.73
C ALA A 2 29.11 5.23 8.31
N HIS A 3 29.04 5.12 9.64
CA HIS A 3 28.37 4.00 10.31
C HIS A 3 26.85 4.09 10.16
N LEU A 4 26.14 2.95 10.14
CA LEU A 4 24.67 2.95 10.19
C LEU A 4 24.20 3.50 11.54
N PHE A 5 24.94 3.21 12.60
CA PHE A 5 24.78 3.76 13.94
C PHE A 5 25.60 5.05 14.11
N THR A 6 24.93 6.21 14.10
CA THR A 6 25.56 7.54 14.32
C THR A 6 24.99 8.24 15.55
N ASN A 7 25.73 9.19 16.14
CA ASN A 7 25.27 9.99 17.30
C ASN A 7 24.18 11.02 16.94
N HIS A 8 23.82 11.14 15.65
CA HIS A 8 22.75 12.04 15.17
C HIS A 8 21.33 11.61 15.59
N ASP A 9 21.16 10.40 16.13
CA ASP A 9 19.91 9.91 16.71
C ASP A 9 20.01 9.97 18.24
N LYS A 10 19.54 11.07 18.82
CA LYS A 10 19.56 11.33 20.27
C LYS A 10 18.74 10.24 20.98
N TYR A 11 19.37 9.50 21.89
CA TYR A 11 18.81 8.32 22.57
C TYR A 11 18.52 7.09 21.67
N HIS A 12 18.98 7.10 20.42
CA HIS A 12 18.83 5.97 19.48
C HIS A 12 17.38 5.53 19.21
N ILE A 13 16.42 6.43 19.40
CA ILE A 13 14.98 6.13 19.29
C ILE A 13 14.63 5.72 17.86
N HIS A 14 15.04 6.52 16.86
CA HIS A 14 14.71 6.24 15.46
C HIS A 14 15.31 4.91 15.00
N LYS A 15 16.54 4.60 15.41
CA LYS A 15 17.20 3.32 15.09
C LYS A 15 16.49 2.12 15.72
N THR A 16 16.14 2.21 17.00
CA THR A 16 15.42 1.14 17.70
C THR A 16 14.07 0.89 17.04
N LEU A 17 13.31 1.95 16.72
CA LEU A 17 12.07 1.84 15.96
C LEU A 17 12.29 1.24 14.56
N GLY A 18 13.42 1.56 13.92
CA GLY A 18 13.80 0.99 12.63
C GLY A 18 14.03 -0.51 12.68
N LEU A 19 14.75 -0.99 13.71
CA LEU A 19 14.96 -2.41 13.95
C LEU A 19 13.64 -3.13 14.26
N LEU A 20 12.80 -2.54 15.13
CA LEU A 20 11.49 -3.10 15.46
C LEU A 20 10.57 -3.17 14.23
N ALA A 21 10.55 -2.14 13.38
CA ALA A 21 9.78 -2.14 12.14
C ALA A 21 10.28 -3.23 11.17
N PHE A 22 11.59 -3.42 11.07
CA PHE A 22 12.19 -4.47 10.24
C PHE A 22 11.83 -5.87 10.74
N CYS A 23 11.96 -6.12 12.05
CA CYS A 23 11.54 -7.38 12.67
C CYS A 23 10.03 -7.62 12.47
N ASN A 24 9.20 -6.60 12.62
CA ASN A 24 7.76 -6.72 12.35
C ASN A 24 7.49 -7.04 10.87
N PHE A 25 8.17 -6.41 9.91
CA PHE A 25 8.04 -6.80 8.50
C PHE A 25 8.42 -8.26 8.24
N ILE A 26 9.47 -8.79 8.88
CA ILE A 26 9.81 -10.22 8.76
C ILE A 26 8.67 -11.08 9.33
N LEU A 27 8.18 -10.75 10.53
CA LEU A 27 7.10 -11.48 11.19
C LEU A 27 5.83 -11.51 10.34
N ARG A 28 5.38 -10.35 9.84
CA ARG A 28 4.16 -10.21 9.02
C ARG A 28 4.26 -10.91 7.68
N PHE A 29 5.47 -10.96 7.11
CA PHE A 29 5.73 -11.72 5.89
C PHE A 29 5.70 -13.23 6.16
N TYR A 30 6.35 -13.68 7.23
CA TYR A 30 6.30 -15.08 7.67
C TYR A 30 4.85 -15.53 7.92
N TYR A 31 4.06 -14.74 8.65
CA TYR A 31 2.67 -15.06 8.92
C TYR A 31 1.82 -15.13 7.66
N ALA A 32 2.03 -14.23 6.69
CA ALA A 32 1.32 -14.32 5.43
C ALA A 32 1.56 -15.67 4.72
N ILE A 33 2.81 -16.13 4.69
CA ILE A 33 3.17 -17.40 4.04
C ILE A 33 2.65 -18.60 4.85
N ALA A 34 2.86 -18.60 6.17
CA ALA A 34 2.57 -19.75 7.02
C ALA A 34 1.06 -19.90 7.34
N TYR A 35 0.33 -18.80 7.44
CA TYR A 35 -1.06 -18.77 7.92
C TYR A 35 -2.04 -18.15 6.92
N GLY A 36 -1.59 -17.74 5.73
CA GLY A 36 -2.45 -17.11 4.72
C GLY A 36 -2.92 -15.69 5.09
N THR A 37 -2.33 -15.05 6.10
CA THR A 37 -2.62 -13.67 6.51
C THR A 37 -1.45 -13.09 7.32
N SER A 38 -1.17 -11.79 7.18
CA SER A 38 -0.17 -11.10 8.01
C SER A 38 -0.62 -10.89 9.45
N PHE A 39 -1.91 -11.08 9.74
CA PHE A 39 -2.51 -10.87 11.07
C PHE A 39 -3.43 -12.05 11.41
N PRO A 40 -2.86 -13.18 11.88
CA PRO A 40 -3.64 -14.36 12.19
C PRO A 40 -4.47 -14.16 13.47
N SER A 41 -5.61 -14.84 13.56
CA SER A 41 -6.58 -14.67 14.65
C SER A 41 -6.08 -15.11 16.03
N PHE A 42 -5.03 -15.95 16.09
CA PHE A 42 -4.41 -16.37 17.35
C PHE A 42 -3.56 -15.25 17.98
N GLU A 43 -3.15 -14.24 17.21
CA GLU A 43 -2.34 -13.14 17.72
C GLU A 43 -3.21 -12.12 18.46
N SER A 44 -2.78 -11.68 19.65
CA SER A 44 -3.56 -10.70 20.40
C SER A 44 -3.65 -9.37 19.64
N LYS A 45 -4.86 -8.79 19.59
CA LYS A 45 -5.10 -7.49 18.93
C LYS A 45 -4.19 -6.38 19.47
N VAL A 46 -3.89 -6.40 20.78
CA VAL A 46 -2.98 -5.45 21.42
C VAL A 46 -1.58 -5.56 20.82
N PHE A 47 -1.02 -6.77 20.76
CA PHE A 47 0.30 -7.00 20.17
C PHE A 47 0.33 -6.61 18.69
N SER A 48 -0.66 -7.03 17.89
CA SER A 48 -0.76 -6.65 16.47
C SER A 48 -0.77 -5.12 16.30
N CYS A 49 -1.60 -4.42 17.08
CA CYS A 49 -1.71 -2.95 17.00
C CYS A 49 -0.41 -2.27 17.45
N SER A 50 0.23 -2.73 18.52
CA SER A 50 1.52 -2.20 18.99
C SER A 50 2.61 -2.38 17.93
N CYS A 51 2.70 -3.55 17.30
CA CYS A 51 3.63 -3.82 16.20
C CYS A 51 3.37 -2.89 15.00
N VAL A 52 2.11 -2.70 14.61
CA VAL A 52 1.75 -1.80 13.51
C VAL A 52 2.03 -0.34 13.86
N LEU A 53 1.82 0.08 15.11
CA LEU A 53 2.05 1.45 15.57
C LEU A 53 3.52 1.88 15.43
N VAL A 54 4.48 0.96 15.57
CA VAL A 54 5.91 1.23 15.31
C VAL A 54 6.12 1.84 13.92
N HIS A 55 5.32 1.45 12.93
CA HIS A 55 5.42 1.97 11.56
C HIS A 55 4.91 3.41 11.39
N ALA A 56 4.15 3.95 12.34
CA ALA A 56 3.85 5.39 12.39
C ALA A 56 4.92 6.13 13.20
N LEU A 57 5.35 5.55 14.32
CA LEU A 57 6.34 6.17 15.20
C LEU A 57 7.72 6.32 14.54
N LEU A 58 8.15 5.34 13.74
CA LEU A 58 9.43 5.39 13.02
C LEU A 58 9.59 6.65 12.16
N PRO A 59 8.73 6.91 11.16
CA PRO A 59 8.88 8.10 10.33
C PRO A 59 8.63 9.40 11.13
N ILE A 60 7.79 9.39 12.18
CA ILE A 60 7.62 10.55 13.07
C ILE A 60 8.92 10.88 13.81
N ALA A 61 9.61 9.87 14.36
CA ALA A 61 10.88 10.04 15.04
C ALA A 61 11.96 10.65 14.12
N SER A 62 11.84 10.46 12.79
CA SER A 62 12.75 11.06 11.82
C SER A 62 12.74 12.59 11.81
N LEU A 63 11.68 13.23 12.33
CA LEU A 63 11.59 14.70 12.44
C LEU A 63 12.69 15.30 13.33
N THR A 64 13.27 14.49 14.22
CA THR A 64 14.41 14.90 15.07
C THR A 64 15.74 14.94 14.31
N ILE A 65 15.79 14.32 13.12
CA ILE A 65 17.00 14.23 12.30
C ILE A 65 17.08 15.45 11.37
N PRO A 66 18.17 16.24 11.42
CA PRO A 66 18.33 17.39 10.54
C PRO A 66 18.45 16.94 9.08
N LEU A 67 17.70 17.61 8.21
CA LEU A 67 17.74 17.42 6.76
C LEU A 67 18.45 18.60 6.07
N PRO A 68 19.09 18.38 4.91
CA PRO A 68 19.67 19.46 4.12
C PRO A 68 18.58 20.45 3.66
N GLU A 69 18.84 21.75 3.80
CA GLU A 69 17.91 22.81 3.37
C GLU A 69 17.85 22.96 1.84
N LYS A 70 18.98 22.75 1.15
CA LYS A 70 19.10 22.91 -0.31
C LYS A 70 19.03 21.58 -1.04
N ARG A 71 18.22 21.55 -2.11
CA ARG A 71 18.06 20.40 -3.01
C ARG A 71 19.39 20.03 -3.69
N ASN A 72 19.75 18.76 -3.66
CA ASN A 72 20.94 18.17 -4.27
C ASN A 72 20.50 16.93 -5.07
N PHE A 73 20.68 16.99 -6.38
CA PHE A 73 20.20 15.97 -7.31
C PHE A 73 21.25 14.92 -7.68
N SER A 74 22.43 14.94 -7.03
CA SER A 74 23.52 13.97 -7.28
C SER A 74 23.19 12.54 -6.87
N GLY A 75 22.23 12.35 -5.95
CA GLY A 75 21.83 11.03 -5.46
C GLY A 75 20.40 11.02 -4.92
N PRO A 76 19.76 9.85 -4.78
CA PRO A 76 18.47 9.74 -4.10
C PRO A 76 18.60 10.23 -2.66
N MET A 77 17.88 11.30 -2.31
CA MET A 77 18.01 11.94 -1.01
C MET A 77 16.65 12.33 -0.41
N ILE A 78 16.61 12.30 0.92
CA ILE A 78 15.44 12.67 1.70
C ILE A 78 15.37 14.19 1.83
N TRP A 79 14.32 14.77 1.27
CA TRP A 79 13.94 16.18 1.39
C TRP A 79 12.85 16.36 2.44
N LYS A 80 12.59 17.61 2.85
CA LYS A 80 11.50 17.89 3.78
C LYS A 80 10.13 17.47 3.24
N GLU A 81 9.87 17.72 1.95
CA GLU A 81 8.66 17.24 1.27
C GLU A 81 8.54 15.71 1.34
N PHE A 82 9.60 14.99 0.96
CA PHE A 82 9.61 13.53 0.96
C PHE A 82 9.41 12.95 2.38
N GLN A 83 10.09 13.52 3.38
CA GLN A 83 9.95 13.12 4.78
C GLN A 83 8.50 13.25 5.24
N LEU A 84 7.88 14.41 5.01
CA LEU A 84 6.52 14.68 5.44
C LEU A 84 5.48 13.82 4.70
N HIS A 85 5.68 13.58 3.40
CA HIS A 85 4.85 12.63 2.64
C HIS A 85 4.99 11.19 3.17
N SER A 86 6.22 10.75 3.45
CA SER A 86 6.47 9.41 4.00
C SER A 86 5.78 9.23 5.36
N ILE A 87 5.84 10.24 6.25
CA ILE A 87 5.08 10.25 7.51
C ILE A 87 3.58 10.15 7.24
N LEU A 88 3.03 11.04 6.42
CA LEU A 88 1.60 11.13 6.15
C LEU A 88 1.04 9.82 5.59
N PHE A 89 1.68 9.26 4.56
CA PHE A 89 1.22 8.03 3.92
C PHE A 89 1.45 6.80 4.82
N SER A 90 2.52 6.76 5.62
CA SER A 90 2.70 5.69 6.62
C SER A 90 1.60 5.74 7.67
N CYS A 91 1.31 6.92 8.22
CA CYS A 91 0.26 7.10 9.22
C CYS A 91 -1.12 6.71 8.68
N ARG A 92 -1.43 7.04 7.41
CA ARG A 92 -2.65 6.58 6.74
C ARG A 92 -2.76 5.06 6.79
N HIS A 93 -1.74 4.34 6.32
CA HIS A 93 -1.79 2.88 6.28
C HIS A 93 -1.85 2.26 7.67
N VAL A 94 -1.07 2.76 8.62
CA VAL A 94 -1.11 2.34 10.03
C VAL A 94 -2.50 2.54 10.63
N LEU A 95 -3.10 3.71 10.43
CA LEU A 95 -4.44 4.02 10.95
C LEU A 95 -5.48 3.07 10.37
N PHE A 96 -5.49 2.88 9.05
CA PHE A 96 -6.44 1.97 8.40
C PHE A 96 -6.21 0.51 8.82
N THR A 97 -4.97 0.06 9.00
CA THR A 97 -4.70 -1.29 9.52
C THR A 97 -5.20 -1.44 10.97
N ILE A 98 -4.94 -0.46 11.85
CA ILE A 98 -5.40 -0.51 13.25
C ILE A 98 -6.93 -0.52 13.34
N ILE A 99 -7.62 0.34 12.60
CA ILE A 99 -9.10 0.36 12.57
C ILE A 99 -9.64 -1.01 12.11
N THR A 100 -9.02 -1.63 11.10
CA THR A 100 -9.40 -2.97 10.65
C THR A 100 -9.13 -4.05 11.71
N LEU A 101 -7.98 -4.04 12.38
CA LEU A 101 -7.61 -5.02 13.42
C LEU A 101 -8.53 -4.94 14.65
N LEU A 102 -8.98 -3.73 14.98
CA LEU A 102 -9.91 -3.48 16.07
C LEU A 102 -11.38 -3.67 15.65
N GLU A 103 -11.65 -4.05 14.40
CA GLU A 103 -13.01 -4.27 13.87
C GLU A 103 -13.91 -3.03 14.01
N LEU A 104 -13.32 -1.85 13.88
CA LEU A 104 -14.01 -0.56 14.09
C LEU A 104 -14.70 -0.03 12.84
N TRP A 105 -14.50 -0.67 11.69
CA TRP A 105 -15.24 -0.30 10.47
C TRP A 105 -16.73 -0.65 10.61
N PRO A 106 -17.66 0.17 10.08
CA PRO A 106 -19.09 -0.13 10.11
C PRO A 106 -19.45 -1.53 9.59
N THR A 107 -18.78 -2.05 8.56
CA THR A 107 -19.04 -3.41 8.05
C THR A 107 -18.51 -4.54 8.95
N GLN A 108 -17.64 -4.23 9.90
CA GLN A 108 -17.08 -5.18 10.87
C GLN A 108 -17.66 -5.00 12.29
N SER A 109 -18.23 -3.83 12.57
CA SER A 109 -18.66 -3.46 13.90
C SER A 109 -19.85 -4.29 14.35
N ARG A 110 -19.76 -4.81 15.58
CA ARG A 110 -20.85 -5.52 16.26
C ARG A 110 -22.09 -4.64 16.46
N ALA A 111 -21.96 -3.31 16.42
CA ALA A 111 -23.11 -2.41 16.51
C ALA A 111 -24.12 -2.61 15.37
N PHE A 112 -23.66 -3.10 14.21
CA PHE A 112 -24.51 -3.44 13.07
C PHE A 112 -24.79 -4.94 12.96
N TYR A 113 -24.25 -5.76 13.88
CA TYR A 113 -24.45 -7.21 13.93
C TYR A 113 -25.36 -7.54 15.11
N ARG A 114 -26.61 -7.92 14.84
CA ARG A 114 -27.53 -8.35 15.90
C ARG A 114 -27.19 -9.79 16.31
N ASP A 115 -26.81 -9.96 17.58
CA ASP A 115 -26.52 -11.24 18.21
C ASP A 115 -27.81 -12.03 18.46
N THR A 116 -28.49 -12.43 17.38
CA THR A 116 -29.61 -13.38 17.44
C THR A 116 -29.15 -14.64 16.74
N GLY A 117 -29.05 -15.73 17.51
CA GLY A 117 -28.48 -17.03 17.16
C GLY A 117 -29.05 -17.75 15.93
N ASP A 118 -29.83 -17.09 15.09
CA ASP A 118 -30.15 -17.50 13.73
C ASP A 118 -30.39 -16.26 12.85
N ALA A 119 -29.74 -16.26 11.67
CA ALA A 119 -29.99 -15.42 10.49
C ALA A 119 -29.70 -13.90 10.53
N GLY A 120 -28.40 -13.56 10.45
CA GLY A 120 -27.86 -12.61 9.45
C GLY A 120 -28.28 -11.13 9.49
N TRP A 121 -27.56 -10.31 8.71
CA TRP A 121 -27.86 -8.90 8.50
C TRP A 121 -29.30 -8.71 8.00
N THR A 122 -30.07 -7.78 8.58
CA THR A 122 -31.21 -7.26 7.82
C THR A 122 -30.65 -6.49 6.62
N LYS A 123 -31.26 -6.66 5.44
CA LYS A 123 -30.76 -6.10 4.17
C LYS A 123 -30.56 -4.56 4.26
N GLY A 124 -31.36 -3.88 5.07
CA GLY A 124 -31.25 -2.44 5.33
C GLY A 124 -30.02 -2.04 6.14
N GLU A 125 -29.71 -2.76 7.23
CA GLU A 125 -28.57 -2.47 8.10
C GLU A 125 -27.23 -2.67 7.37
N LYS A 126 -27.14 -3.68 6.50
CA LYS A 126 -25.92 -3.94 5.68
C LYS A 126 -25.65 -2.82 4.69
N GLY A 127 -26.70 -2.31 4.04
CA GLY A 127 -26.58 -1.19 3.11
C GLY A 127 -26.06 0.07 3.80
N ILE A 128 -26.58 0.39 4.99
CA ILE A 128 -26.14 1.54 5.79
C ILE A 128 -24.68 1.40 6.21
N ALA A 129 -24.27 0.24 6.71
CA ALA A 129 -22.88 -0.01 7.10
C ALA A 129 -21.90 0.18 5.92
N ILE A 130 -22.22 -0.37 4.75
CA ILE A 130 -21.41 -0.21 3.54
C ILE A 130 -21.29 1.26 3.13
N MET A 131 -22.40 2.01 3.17
CA MET A 131 -22.42 3.42 2.84
C MET A 131 -21.59 4.25 3.83
N LEU A 132 -21.77 4.02 5.14
CA LEU A 132 -21.01 4.71 6.19
C LEU A 132 -19.51 4.44 6.07
N GLU A 133 -19.11 3.18 5.90
CA GLU A 133 -17.70 2.84 5.70
C GLU A 133 -17.11 3.52 4.46
N SER A 134 -17.87 3.51 3.36
CA SER A 134 -17.48 4.17 2.11
C SER A 134 -17.23 5.66 2.31
N VAL A 135 -18.14 6.35 3.01
CA VAL A 135 -18.03 7.78 3.31
C VAL A 135 -16.84 8.06 4.23
N ILE A 136 -16.67 7.30 5.31
CA ILE A 136 -15.56 7.50 6.26
C ILE A 136 -14.22 7.30 5.54
N LYS A 137 -14.05 6.19 4.82
CA LYS A 137 -12.82 5.90 4.07
C LYS A 137 -12.55 6.98 3.02
N TYR A 138 -13.58 7.43 2.30
CA TYR A 138 -13.45 8.51 1.32
C TYR A 138 -12.95 9.81 1.97
N LEU A 139 -13.60 10.26 3.06
CA LEU A 139 -13.22 11.47 3.77
C LEU A 139 -11.79 11.41 4.28
N MET A 140 -11.36 10.25 4.81
CA MET A 140 -9.98 10.03 5.24
C MET A 140 -8.98 10.12 4.07
N ILE A 141 -9.28 9.50 2.93
CA ILE A 141 -8.43 9.57 1.72
C ILE A 141 -8.32 11.02 1.22
N ILE A 142 -9.43 11.74 1.13
CA ILE A 142 -9.42 13.15 0.70
C ILE A 142 -8.68 14.03 1.69
N GLY A 143 -8.84 13.81 3.00
CA GLY A 143 -8.09 14.49 4.04
C GLY A 143 -6.58 14.33 3.84
N VAL A 144 -6.12 13.10 3.64
CA VAL A 144 -4.70 12.80 3.34
C VAL A 144 -4.23 13.50 2.06
N ILE A 145 -5.02 13.46 0.98
CA ILE A 145 -4.65 14.11 -0.29
C ILE A 145 -4.54 15.64 -0.13
N LYS A 146 -5.46 16.27 0.60
CA LYS A 146 -5.41 17.72 0.88
C LYS A 146 -4.17 18.08 1.69
N VAL A 147 -3.86 17.32 2.74
CA VAL A 147 -2.65 17.54 3.54
C VAL A 147 -1.39 17.34 2.69
N ALA A 148 -1.35 16.32 1.85
CA ALA A 148 -0.24 16.10 0.92
C ALA A 148 -0.04 17.27 -0.06
N ALA A 149 -1.14 17.86 -0.55
CA ALA A 149 -1.10 19.03 -1.42
C ALA A 149 -0.52 20.26 -0.70
N VAL A 150 -0.93 20.54 0.54
CA VAL A 150 -0.36 21.63 1.35
C VAL A 150 1.13 21.42 1.60
N ILE A 151 1.57 20.18 1.87
CA ILE A 151 2.99 19.84 2.03
C ILE A 151 3.77 20.15 0.74
N THR A 152 3.25 19.73 -0.42
CA THR A 152 3.88 20.01 -1.72
C THR A 152 3.87 21.50 -2.06
N GLU A 153 2.81 22.24 -1.74
CA GLU A 153 2.76 23.69 -1.96
C GLU A 153 3.84 24.42 -1.14
N LYS A 154 4.05 24.00 0.11
CA LYS A 154 4.97 24.65 1.04
C LYS A 154 6.44 24.21 0.89
N TYR A 155 6.69 22.94 0.61
CA TYR A 155 8.03 22.33 0.60
C TYR A 155 8.43 21.70 -0.73
N GLY A 156 7.48 21.64 -1.67
CA GLY A 156 7.73 21.15 -3.02
C GLY A 156 8.56 22.11 -3.84
N ASP A 157 9.01 21.60 -4.98
CA ASP A 157 9.72 22.36 -5.99
C ASP A 157 8.85 22.37 -7.25
N LYS A 158 8.64 23.58 -7.80
CA LYS A 158 7.74 23.80 -8.93
C LYS A 158 8.35 23.31 -10.25
N GLU A 159 9.67 23.18 -10.33
CA GLU A 159 10.41 22.74 -11.50
C GLU A 159 10.72 21.25 -11.43
N VAL A 160 11.09 20.75 -10.25
CA VAL A 160 11.61 19.38 -10.07
C VAL A 160 10.90 18.62 -8.94
N ARG A 161 9.86 17.85 -9.29
CA ARG A 161 9.08 17.05 -8.31
C ARG A 161 9.88 15.89 -7.71
N THR A 162 9.69 15.63 -6.42
CA THR A 162 10.53 14.78 -5.53
C THR A 162 10.78 13.36 -6.05
N THR A 163 9.79 12.67 -6.61
CA THR A 163 9.97 11.30 -7.16
C THR A 163 10.41 11.30 -8.62
N ASN A 164 10.08 12.34 -9.39
CA ASN A 164 10.49 12.48 -10.79
C ASN A 164 11.98 12.83 -10.93
N ALA A 165 12.52 13.46 -9.89
CA ALA A 165 13.90 13.94 -9.80
C ALA A 165 14.91 12.93 -9.28
N MET A 166 14.45 11.75 -8.82
CA MET A 166 15.36 10.74 -8.30
C MET A 166 16.30 10.30 -9.43
N PRO A 167 17.62 10.38 -9.23
CA PRO A 167 18.55 10.01 -10.28
C PRO A 167 18.39 8.51 -10.58
N TYR A 168 18.65 8.17 -11.84
CA TYR A 168 18.64 6.81 -12.35
C TYR A 168 20.06 6.45 -12.79
N PRO A 169 20.43 5.16 -12.84
CA PRO A 169 21.71 4.75 -13.41
C PRO A 169 21.92 5.34 -14.81
N GLY A 170 23.15 5.79 -15.09
CA GLY A 170 23.47 6.50 -16.33
C GLY A 170 23.28 5.66 -17.60
N TYR A 171 23.32 4.35 -17.48
CA TYR A 171 23.12 3.41 -18.60
C TYR A 171 21.65 3.26 -19.02
N LEU A 172 20.69 3.78 -18.26
CA LEU A 172 19.27 3.68 -18.61
C LEU A 172 18.88 4.76 -19.62
N THR A 173 18.15 4.33 -20.65
CA THR A 173 17.52 5.23 -21.61
C THR A 173 16.36 6.01 -20.99
N GLU A 174 16.01 7.18 -21.56
CA GLU A 174 14.85 7.96 -21.10
C GLU A 174 13.52 7.18 -21.24
N TYR A 175 13.42 6.30 -22.24
CA TYR A 175 12.28 5.41 -22.40
C TYR A 175 12.16 4.43 -21.22
N GLU A 176 13.24 3.75 -20.85
CA GLU A 176 13.26 2.82 -19.70
C GLU A 176 12.93 3.55 -18.40
N LYS A 177 13.51 4.73 -18.16
CA LYS A 177 13.19 5.57 -16.99
C LYS A 177 11.70 5.92 -16.95
N THR A 178 11.13 6.30 -18.09
CA THR A 178 9.71 6.66 -18.19
C THR A 178 8.80 5.47 -17.91
N GLN A 179 9.12 4.28 -18.44
CA GLN A 179 8.38 3.05 -18.15
C GLN A 179 8.37 2.71 -16.65
N ILE A 180 9.54 2.77 -16.01
CA ILE A 180 9.69 2.53 -14.57
C ILE A 180 8.86 3.55 -13.76
N LYS A 181 8.96 4.84 -14.10
CA LYS A 181 8.19 5.90 -13.43
C LYS A 181 6.68 5.69 -13.55
N CYS A 182 6.22 5.30 -14.74
CA CYS A 182 4.81 4.98 -14.98
C CYS A 182 4.35 3.81 -14.10
N GLU A 183 5.13 2.72 -14.02
CA GLU A 183 4.76 1.60 -13.15
C GLU A 183 4.80 1.99 -11.66
N TYR A 184 5.78 2.80 -11.21
CA TYR A 184 5.78 3.33 -9.84
C TYR A 184 4.51 4.12 -9.54
N ALA A 185 4.13 5.03 -10.43
CA ALA A 185 2.90 5.81 -10.28
C ALA A 185 1.68 4.89 -10.20
N LYS A 186 1.55 3.92 -11.12
CA LYS A 186 0.45 2.93 -11.09
C LYS A 186 0.34 2.24 -9.73
N LYS A 187 1.45 1.70 -9.19
CA LYS A 187 1.42 0.98 -7.90
C LYS A 187 1.07 1.92 -6.72
N GLN A 188 1.34 3.22 -6.81
CA GLN A 188 0.89 4.20 -5.79
C GLN A 188 -0.64 4.40 -5.78
N PHE A 189 -1.33 4.31 -6.93
CA PHE A 189 -2.80 4.25 -6.95
C PHE A 189 -3.28 2.94 -6.32
N GLY A 190 -2.61 1.83 -6.64
CA GLY A 190 -2.87 0.52 -6.04
C GLY A 190 -2.76 0.56 -4.51
N ALA A 191 -1.73 1.21 -3.97
CA ALA A 191 -1.58 1.41 -2.53
C ALA A 191 -2.79 2.14 -1.90
N THR A 192 -3.39 3.10 -2.59
CA THR A 192 -4.59 3.78 -2.08
C THR A 192 -5.83 2.88 -2.12
N ILE A 193 -5.97 2.04 -3.15
CA ILE A 193 -7.02 1.00 -3.20
C ILE A 193 -6.83 -0.01 -2.07
N PHE A 194 -5.59 -0.47 -1.85
CA PHE A 194 -5.27 -1.37 -0.75
C PHE A 194 -5.51 -0.74 0.63
N ALA A 195 -5.38 0.58 0.79
CA ALA A 195 -5.74 1.25 2.03
C ALA A 195 -7.24 1.13 2.34
N VAL A 196 -8.10 1.24 1.32
CA VAL A 196 -9.55 1.24 1.50
C VAL A 196 -10.18 -0.16 1.41
N PHE A 197 -9.36 -1.21 1.32
CA PHE A 197 -9.82 -2.59 1.22
C PHE A 197 -10.69 -2.96 2.45
N SER A 198 -11.68 -3.82 2.23
CA SER A 198 -12.64 -4.30 3.22
C SER A 198 -12.67 -5.83 3.25
N GLY A 199 -13.18 -6.41 4.34
CA GLY A 199 -13.27 -7.86 4.52
C GLY A 199 -12.04 -8.49 5.17
N GLU A 200 -11.96 -9.81 5.12
CA GLU A 200 -11.03 -10.63 5.92
C GLU A 200 -9.55 -10.35 5.61
N LEU A 201 -9.22 -10.05 4.35
CA LEU A 201 -7.84 -9.79 3.93
C LEU A 201 -7.41 -8.32 4.12
N ALA A 202 -8.31 -7.46 4.59
CA ALA A 202 -8.07 -6.01 4.63
C ALA A 202 -6.90 -5.62 5.54
N SER A 203 -6.69 -6.26 6.69
CA SER A 203 -5.60 -5.89 7.60
C SER A 203 -4.22 -6.07 6.94
N SER A 204 -4.03 -7.20 6.25
CA SER A 204 -2.83 -7.53 5.49
C SER A 204 -2.58 -6.55 4.34
N LEU A 205 -3.63 -6.21 3.58
CA LEU A 205 -3.52 -5.30 2.43
C LEU A 205 -3.39 -3.84 2.83
N ASN A 206 -4.05 -3.41 3.90
CA ASN A 206 -3.88 -2.06 4.46
C ASN A 206 -2.42 -1.87 4.93
N PHE A 207 -1.78 -2.94 5.44
CA PHE A 207 -0.41 -2.91 5.94
C PHE A 207 0.65 -2.99 4.82
N ALA A 208 0.45 -3.82 3.80
CA ALA A 208 1.47 -4.16 2.81
C ALA A 208 2.16 -2.97 2.10
N PRO A 209 1.48 -1.85 1.77
CA PRO A 209 2.15 -0.69 1.17
C PRO A 209 3.23 -0.04 2.05
N LEU A 210 3.22 -0.28 3.37
CA LEU A 210 4.27 0.22 4.27
C LEU A 210 5.66 -0.29 3.91
N TYR A 211 5.78 -1.48 3.31
CA TYR A 211 7.06 -2.00 2.83
C TYR A 211 7.72 -1.02 1.85
N ALA A 212 6.98 -0.51 0.87
CA ALA A 212 7.50 0.45 -0.10
C ALA A 212 7.72 1.84 0.50
N ILE A 213 6.79 2.29 1.35
CA ILE A 213 6.85 3.64 1.95
C ILE A 213 8.07 3.79 2.85
N GLN A 214 8.44 2.73 3.59
CA GLN A 214 9.56 2.76 4.54
C GLN A 214 10.88 2.25 3.95
N SER A 215 10.85 1.34 2.98
CA SER A 215 12.07 0.92 2.28
C SER A 215 12.71 2.07 1.52
N ALA A 216 11.91 2.97 0.93
CA ALA A 216 12.40 4.11 0.17
C ALA A 216 13.35 5.04 0.99
N PRO A 217 12.94 5.64 2.13
CA PRO A 217 13.84 6.45 2.95
C PRO A 217 15.00 5.65 3.54
N PHE A 218 14.80 4.37 3.88
CA PHE A 218 15.88 3.51 4.33
C PHE A 218 16.99 3.37 3.27
N MET A 219 16.61 3.06 2.02
CA MET A 219 17.54 2.93 0.90
C MET A 219 18.21 4.27 0.55
N MET A 220 17.49 5.38 0.59
CA MET A 220 18.10 6.71 0.43
C MET A 220 19.16 7.00 1.50
N THR A 221 18.91 6.56 2.74
CA THR A 221 19.88 6.70 3.84
C THR A 221 21.14 5.86 3.58
N LEU A 222 20.98 4.64 3.05
CA LEU A 222 22.12 3.79 2.70
C LEU A 222 22.94 4.39 1.56
N ILE A 223 22.30 4.95 0.52
CA ILE A 223 23.02 5.65 -0.55
C ILE A 223 23.79 6.84 0.00
N ARG A 224 23.15 7.68 0.81
CA ARG A 224 23.80 8.83 1.44
C ARG A 224 25.03 8.43 2.28
N LYS A 225 25.01 7.25 2.90
CA LYS A 225 26.12 6.71 3.69
C LYS A 225 27.17 5.98 2.85
N GLY A 226 27.01 5.93 1.53
CA GLY A 226 27.90 5.21 0.60
C GLY A 226 27.87 3.70 0.83
N LYS A 227 26.75 3.15 1.28
CA LYS A 227 26.57 1.70 1.53
C LYS A 227 25.93 0.97 0.36
N CYS A 228 25.26 1.69 -0.53
CA CYS A 228 24.74 1.16 -1.78
C CYS A 228 24.66 2.28 -2.84
N GLU A 229 24.43 1.87 -4.08
CA GLU A 229 24.28 2.76 -5.23
C GLU A 229 22.81 3.02 -5.59
N THR A 230 22.58 4.01 -6.46
CA THR A 230 21.27 4.37 -7.01
C THR A 230 20.50 3.20 -7.61
N VAL A 231 21.18 2.24 -8.27
CA VAL A 231 20.52 1.05 -8.84
C VAL A 231 19.89 0.17 -7.75
N HIS A 232 20.55 0.04 -6.60
CA HIS A 232 20.06 -0.77 -5.48
C HIS A 232 18.76 -0.19 -4.92
N TYR A 233 18.66 1.14 -4.81
CA TYR A 233 17.42 1.82 -4.41
C TYR A 233 16.27 1.45 -5.36
N HIS A 234 16.46 1.59 -6.68
CA HIS A 234 15.39 1.29 -7.63
C HIS A 234 15.00 -0.19 -7.63
N ARG A 235 15.97 -1.12 -7.47
CA ARG A 235 15.68 -2.55 -7.35
C ARG A 235 14.81 -2.86 -6.12
N VAL A 236 15.22 -2.40 -4.94
CA VAL A 236 14.49 -2.65 -3.68
C VAL A 236 13.14 -1.95 -3.71
N TYR A 237 13.09 -0.70 -4.16
CA TYR A 237 11.85 0.06 -4.22
C TYR A 237 10.85 -0.58 -5.20
N SER A 238 11.29 -0.98 -6.40
CA SER A 238 10.46 -1.72 -7.36
C SER A 238 9.90 -3.00 -6.72
N ALA A 239 10.75 -3.83 -6.10
CA ALA A 239 10.33 -5.07 -5.48
C ALA A 239 9.28 -4.85 -4.37
N THR A 240 9.50 -3.85 -3.51
CA THR A 240 8.54 -3.52 -2.43
C THR A 240 7.24 -2.89 -2.94
N LEU A 241 7.23 -2.21 -4.09
CA LEU A 241 6.00 -1.74 -4.75
C LEU A 241 5.20 -2.88 -5.38
N LEU A 242 5.88 -3.91 -5.86
CA LEU A 242 5.26 -5.11 -6.42
C LEU A 242 4.64 -6.01 -5.35
N TYR A 243 5.25 -6.05 -4.16
CA TYR A 243 4.89 -6.94 -3.06
C TYR A 243 3.39 -6.99 -2.74
N PRO A 244 2.65 -5.87 -2.50
CA PRO A 244 1.24 -5.94 -2.10
C PRO A 244 0.35 -6.70 -3.08
N LYS A 245 0.59 -6.57 -4.40
CA LYS A 245 -0.17 -7.28 -5.43
C LYS A 245 0.13 -8.78 -5.42
N TYR A 246 1.40 -9.16 -5.31
CA TYR A 246 1.80 -10.56 -5.30
C TYR A 246 1.42 -11.26 -3.99
N LEU A 247 1.52 -10.55 -2.86
CA LEU A 247 0.96 -10.97 -1.58
C LEU A 247 -0.52 -11.33 -1.76
N TYR A 248 -1.30 -10.44 -2.36
CA TYR A 248 -2.73 -10.67 -2.57
C TYR A 248 -3.04 -11.92 -3.40
N HIS A 249 -2.54 -11.98 -4.64
CA HIS A 249 -2.96 -13.02 -5.58
C HIS A 249 -2.31 -14.38 -5.33
N ILE A 250 -1.04 -14.41 -4.92
CA ILE A 250 -0.28 -15.66 -4.75
C ILE A 250 -0.49 -16.23 -3.35
N ILE A 251 -0.29 -15.41 -2.33
CA ILE A 251 -0.23 -15.88 -0.94
C ILE A 251 -1.64 -15.88 -0.32
N LEU A 252 -2.30 -14.73 -0.26
CA LEU A 252 -3.57 -14.59 0.45
C LEU A 252 -4.74 -15.28 -0.28
N ARG A 253 -4.75 -15.23 -1.62
CA ARG A 253 -5.76 -15.87 -2.46
C ARG A 253 -5.38 -17.27 -2.95
N GLY A 254 -4.12 -17.68 -2.85
CA GLY A 254 -3.67 -18.98 -3.34
C GLY A 254 -3.95 -19.22 -4.83
N PHE A 255 -3.85 -18.20 -5.68
CA PHE A 255 -4.28 -18.21 -7.09
C PHE A 255 -5.78 -18.43 -7.32
N TYR A 256 -6.64 -18.25 -6.32
CA TYR A 256 -8.08 -18.30 -6.52
C TYR A 256 -8.68 -16.90 -6.70
N SER A 257 -9.21 -16.61 -7.89
CA SER A 257 -9.87 -15.32 -8.17
C SER A 257 -11.39 -15.39 -7.98
N GLN A 258 -11.93 -14.39 -7.28
CA GLN A 258 -13.36 -14.10 -7.21
C GLN A 258 -13.75 -13.01 -8.22
N PHE A 259 -15.04 -12.90 -8.55
CA PHE A 259 -15.50 -11.81 -9.43
C PHE A 259 -15.17 -10.42 -8.87
N ALA A 260 -15.20 -10.26 -7.55
CA ALA A 260 -14.78 -9.04 -6.89
C ALA A 260 -13.35 -8.62 -7.28
N ASP A 261 -12.44 -9.57 -7.47
CA ASP A 261 -11.03 -9.31 -7.79
C ASP A 261 -10.87 -8.68 -9.17
N PHE A 262 -11.65 -9.17 -10.16
CA PHE A 262 -11.65 -8.61 -11.51
C PHE A 262 -12.23 -7.19 -11.53
N VAL A 263 -13.29 -6.93 -10.76
CA VAL A 263 -13.87 -5.58 -10.64
C VAL A 263 -12.89 -4.63 -9.97
N ILE A 264 -12.17 -5.08 -8.92
CA ILE A 264 -11.13 -4.26 -8.28
C ILE A 264 -9.97 -3.97 -9.25
N CYS A 265 -9.57 -4.95 -10.06
CA CYS A 265 -8.58 -4.73 -11.12
C CYS A 265 -9.05 -3.68 -12.12
N TYR A 266 -10.33 -3.69 -12.49
CA TYR A 266 -10.91 -2.68 -13.35
C TYR A 266 -10.91 -1.30 -12.69
N LEU A 267 -11.35 -1.19 -11.42
CA LEU A 267 -11.33 0.06 -10.65
C LEU A 267 -9.92 0.63 -10.50
N TYR A 268 -8.92 -0.23 -10.35
CA TYR A 268 -7.51 0.14 -10.37
C TYR A 268 -7.10 0.76 -11.71
N ILE A 269 -7.37 0.09 -12.83
CA ILE A 269 -7.07 0.60 -14.17
C ILE A 269 -7.82 1.91 -14.44
N PHE A 270 -9.09 1.98 -14.04
CA PHE A 270 -9.94 3.16 -14.15
C PHE A 270 -9.34 4.34 -13.38
N SER A 271 -8.94 4.15 -12.13
CA SER A 271 -8.35 5.22 -11.29
C SER A 271 -7.07 5.79 -11.93
N TYR A 272 -6.16 4.92 -12.37
CA TYR A 272 -4.93 5.37 -13.02
C TYR A 272 -5.23 6.10 -14.34
N THR A 273 -6.09 5.52 -15.19
CA THR A 273 -6.36 6.06 -16.53
C THR A 273 -7.09 7.39 -16.47
N THR A 274 -8.14 7.51 -15.65
CA THR A 274 -8.86 8.77 -15.47
C THR A 274 -7.97 9.88 -14.94
N ARG A 275 -7.05 9.56 -14.02
CA ARG A 275 -6.16 10.56 -13.46
C ARG A 275 -5.03 10.97 -14.40
N ILE A 276 -4.38 10.01 -15.06
CA ILE A 276 -3.18 10.27 -15.87
C ILE A 276 -3.53 10.66 -17.30
N LYS A 277 -4.46 9.94 -17.95
CA LYS A 277 -4.82 10.19 -19.36
C LYS A 277 -5.87 11.30 -19.49
N TYR A 278 -6.86 11.33 -18.61
CA TYR A 278 -7.98 12.27 -18.69
C TYR A 278 -7.88 13.43 -17.69
N ASN A 279 -6.81 13.50 -16.89
CA ASN A 279 -6.54 14.55 -15.92
C ASN A 279 -7.72 14.84 -14.96
N TRP A 280 -8.47 13.81 -14.56
CA TRP A 280 -9.56 13.96 -13.60
C TRP A 280 -9.04 14.51 -12.26
N ASN A 281 -9.88 15.29 -11.59
CA ASN A 281 -9.62 15.73 -10.23
C ASN A 281 -9.60 14.52 -9.28
N ASN A 282 -8.58 14.44 -8.41
CA ASN A 282 -8.44 13.38 -7.40
C ASN A 282 -9.71 13.19 -6.57
N ILE A 283 -10.39 14.27 -6.19
CA ILE A 283 -11.60 14.25 -5.36
C ILE A 283 -12.73 13.53 -6.10
N LYS A 284 -12.94 13.85 -7.38
CA LYS A 284 -14.00 13.24 -8.21
C LYS A 284 -13.72 11.76 -8.45
N MET A 285 -12.47 11.43 -8.77
CA MET A 285 -12.07 10.03 -9.02
C MET A 285 -12.25 9.17 -7.78
N TRP A 286 -11.72 9.59 -6.62
CA TRP A 286 -11.84 8.81 -5.38
C TRP A 286 -13.26 8.76 -4.82
N ALA A 287 -14.13 9.73 -5.16
CA ALA A 287 -15.54 9.70 -4.79
C ALA A 287 -16.29 8.53 -5.47
N ILE A 288 -15.79 8.05 -6.60
CA ILE A 288 -16.33 6.88 -7.30
C ILE A 288 -15.59 5.62 -6.84
N VAL A 289 -14.25 5.65 -6.88
CA VAL A 289 -13.44 4.44 -6.66
C VAL A 289 -13.56 3.92 -5.24
N VAL A 290 -13.55 4.77 -4.21
CA VAL A 290 -13.60 4.31 -2.81
C VAL A 290 -14.92 3.61 -2.49
N PRO A 291 -16.11 4.21 -2.73
CA PRO A 291 -17.36 3.51 -2.49
C PRO A 291 -17.52 2.25 -3.34
N ALA A 292 -17.04 2.28 -4.60
CA ALA A 292 -17.10 1.10 -5.47
C ALA A 292 -16.26 -0.05 -4.92
N VAL A 293 -15.05 0.19 -4.40
CA VAL A 293 -14.22 -0.86 -3.78
C VAL A 293 -14.92 -1.46 -2.56
N VAL A 294 -15.43 -0.62 -1.65
CA VAL A 294 -16.13 -1.09 -0.43
C VAL A 294 -17.38 -1.89 -0.79
N LEU A 295 -18.19 -1.39 -1.74
CA LEU A 295 -19.38 -2.08 -2.23
C LEU A 295 -19.01 -3.44 -2.83
N VAL A 296 -18.03 -3.47 -3.74
CA VAL A 296 -17.62 -4.68 -4.45
C VAL A 296 -17.18 -5.76 -3.48
N LEU A 297 -16.36 -5.43 -2.49
CA LEU A 297 -15.84 -6.38 -1.52
C LEU A 297 -16.91 -6.93 -0.57
N ASN A 298 -17.97 -6.18 -0.30
CA ASN A 298 -19.01 -6.59 0.64
C ASN A 298 -20.26 -7.21 -0.02
N VAL A 299 -20.46 -6.99 -1.33
CA VAL A 299 -21.69 -7.39 -2.04
C VAL A 299 -21.41 -8.44 -3.11
N ILE A 300 -20.35 -8.30 -3.91
CA ILE A 300 -20.10 -9.22 -5.03
C ILE A 300 -19.86 -10.67 -4.56
N PRO A 301 -19.10 -10.94 -3.48
CA PRO A 301 -18.94 -12.31 -2.99
C PRO A 301 -20.26 -12.99 -2.64
N ASP A 302 -21.23 -12.27 -2.08
CA ASP A 302 -22.55 -12.82 -1.74
C ASP A 302 -23.41 -13.09 -2.98
N ILE A 303 -23.33 -12.21 -3.98
CA ILE A 303 -24.00 -12.41 -5.28
C ILE A 303 -23.40 -13.62 -5.99
N GLU A 304 -22.08 -13.69 -6.02
CA GLU A 304 -21.32 -14.76 -6.64
C GLU A 304 -21.69 -16.13 -6.06
N LYS A 305 -21.77 -16.26 -4.73
CA LYS A 305 -22.21 -17.49 -4.05
C LYS A 305 -23.63 -17.93 -4.40
N ARG A 306 -24.51 -17.01 -4.84
CA ARG A 306 -25.90 -17.32 -5.21
C ARG A 306 -26.06 -17.69 -6.68
N ILE A 307 -25.21 -17.14 -7.55
CA ILE A 307 -25.32 -17.29 -9.00
C ILE A 307 -24.46 -18.45 -9.50
N ILE A 308 -23.24 -18.60 -8.97
CA ILE A 308 -22.30 -19.59 -9.46
C ILE A 308 -22.48 -20.87 -8.68
N VAL A 309 -22.78 -21.95 -9.40
CA VAL A 309 -22.65 -23.30 -8.88
C VAL A 309 -21.16 -23.60 -8.76
N ASP A 310 -20.67 -23.69 -7.53
CA ASP A 310 -19.30 -24.13 -7.27
C ASP A 310 -19.17 -25.60 -7.66
N ASN A 311 -18.45 -25.83 -8.75
CA ASN A 311 -18.16 -27.15 -9.30
C ASN A 311 -16.71 -27.18 -9.79
N THR A 312 -16.27 -28.34 -10.25
CA THR A 312 -14.88 -28.53 -10.70
C THR A 312 -14.51 -27.60 -11.86
N ILE A 313 -15.44 -27.33 -12.78
CA ILE A 313 -15.21 -26.47 -13.96
C ILE A 313 -15.07 -25.01 -13.54
N THR A 314 -16.00 -24.51 -12.74
CA THR A 314 -15.97 -23.11 -12.27
C THR A 314 -14.74 -22.85 -11.40
N SER A 315 -14.37 -23.81 -10.55
CA SER A 315 -13.13 -23.75 -9.76
C SER A 315 -11.89 -23.73 -10.65
N PHE A 316 -11.80 -24.64 -11.63
CA PHE A 316 -10.69 -24.68 -12.59
C PHE A 316 -10.54 -23.36 -13.33
N LEU A 317 -11.63 -22.78 -13.85
CA LEU A 317 -11.61 -21.51 -14.56
C LEU A 317 -11.09 -20.36 -13.68
N ARG A 318 -11.49 -20.30 -12.41
CA ARG A 318 -11.01 -19.26 -11.47
C ARG A 318 -9.50 -19.35 -11.23
N TYR A 319 -8.99 -20.56 -11.00
CA TYR A 319 -7.54 -20.79 -10.86
C TYR A 319 -6.80 -20.45 -12.15
N PHE A 320 -7.29 -20.93 -13.30
CA PHE A 320 -6.68 -20.67 -14.60
C PHE A 320 -6.60 -19.17 -14.92
N CYS A 321 -7.71 -18.44 -14.76
CA CYS A 321 -7.74 -16.99 -15.00
C CYS A 321 -6.80 -16.23 -14.05
N SER A 322 -6.72 -16.64 -12.79
CA SER A 322 -5.80 -16.04 -11.82
C SER A 322 -4.33 -16.28 -12.20
N ILE A 323 -3.95 -17.54 -12.45
CA ILE A 323 -2.60 -17.93 -12.86
C ILE A 323 -2.19 -17.18 -14.13
N TYR A 324 -3.07 -17.15 -15.14
CA TYR A 324 -2.81 -16.44 -16.39
C TYR A 324 -2.61 -14.93 -16.16
N SER A 325 -3.45 -14.31 -15.33
CA SER A 325 -3.36 -12.89 -14.99
C SER A 325 -2.05 -12.56 -14.24
N VAL A 326 -1.69 -13.40 -13.27
CA VAL A 326 -0.43 -13.27 -12.52
C VAL A 326 0.77 -13.46 -13.44
N TYR A 327 0.77 -14.49 -14.29
CA TYR A 327 1.83 -14.73 -15.27
C TYR A 327 2.05 -13.52 -16.20
N LYS A 328 0.97 -13.00 -16.78
CA LYS A 328 1.04 -11.83 -17.67
C LYS A 328 1.61 -10.60 -16.96
N GLU A 329 1.26 -10.40 -15.69
CA GLU A 329 1.82 -9.32 -14.88
C GLU A 329 3.31 -9.55 -14.60
N ILE A 330 3.71 -10.76 -14.19
CA ILE A 330 5.12 -11.10 -13.92
C ILE A 330 5.98 -10.82 -15.16
N MET A 331 5.51 -11.24 -16.33
CA MET A 331 6.22 -10.96 -17.58
C MET A 331 6.34 -9.45 -17.83
N ARG A 332 5.26 -8.68 -17.62
CA ARG A 332 5.30 -7.21 -17.77
C ARG A 332 6.31 -6.59 -16.81
N ASP A 333 6.22 -6.93 -15.52
CA ASP A 333 7.11 -6.41 -14.48
C ASP A 333 8.57 -6.79 -14.78
N TYR A 334 8.83 -8.03 -15.20
CA TYR A 334 10.16 -8.46 -15.62
C TYR A 334 10.72 -7.59 -16.75
N TYR A 335 9.97 -7.37 -17.83
CA TYR A 335 10.45 -6.53 -18.93
C TYR A 335 10.62 -5.05 -18.54
N THR A 336 9.77 -4.51 -17.67
CA THR A 336 9.92 -3.14 -17.17
C THR A 336 11.16 -2.97 -16.32
N TYR A 337 11.46 -3.93 -15.43
CA TYR A 337 12.53 -3.79 -14.44
C TYR A 337 13.83 -4.51 -14.81
N LYS A 338 13.85 -5.36 -15.85
CA LYS A 338 15.07 -5.99 -16.40
C LYS A 338 16.20 -5.00 -16.70
N PRO A 339 15.94 -3.77 -17.21
CA PRO A 339 17.01 -2.79 -17.38
C PRO A 339 17.77 -2.51 -16.09
N LEU A 340 17.13 -2.55 -14.92
CA LEU A 340 17.78 -2.35 -13.62
C LEU A 340 18.72 -3.49 -13.22
N THR A 341 18.68 -4.66 -13.88
CA THR A 341 19.54 -5.81 -13.56
C THR A 341 20.81 -5.89 -14.41
N ARG A 342 20.98 -4.97 -15.38
CA ARG A 342 22.29 -4.70 -15.97
C ARG A 342 23.21 -4.13 -14.90
#